data_AF-A0A9E4S4A1-F1
#
_entry.id   AF-A0A9E4S4A1-F1
#
_cell.length_a   1.000
_cell.length_b   1.000
_cell.length_c   1.000
_cell.angle_alpha   90.00
_cell.angle_beta   90.00
_cell.angle_gamma   90.00
#
_symmetry.space_group_name_H-M   'P 1'
#
loop_
_entity.id
_entity.type
_entity.pdbx_description
1 polymer ?
#
loop_
_entity_poly.entity_id
_entity_poly.type
_entity_poly.pdbx_seq_one_letter_code
_entity_poly.pdbx_strand_id
1 'polypeptide(L)'
;MKRPVDAALSLAVHYGHKLERPVVYTQGVALSGRLRLHELLPESPDPTEDIASIVAPYVADLPRIFGPDDGTANYAGLCWADGFAVSTGDASYIDLLRFSADKFGPTLDEGPLDPDIRVEDFFFAATMLGRAFRATGDSAYADLLVEFLLSSLDTLQPDGLWWHCKASPYYWGRGNAFAALGFAEALTYLPGDHPSRAVLLQTHIRHLEGLAKHQDESGMWRQVVDMPETYLEHSATTMIGYSIAKGLRRGWLPDSWRAVLDRAWDGASRRIGDDGSIEHVCGGTGPQPDLEAYVNRPYSDGLDDRGGAMALWFAVEMARLEAGV
;
A
#
# COMPACT_ATOMS: atom_id res chain seq x y z
N MET A 1 12.26 10.50 18.95
CA MET A 1 11.62 10.04 17.72
C MET A 1 12.64 9.21 16.95
N LYS A 2 12.31 7.99 16.53
CA LYS A 2 13.21 7.17 15.69
C LYS A 2 13.41 7.89 14.36
N ARG A 3 14.64 7.96 13.84
CA ARG A 3 14.86 8.53 12.50
C ARG A 3 14.27 7.58 11.45
N PRO A 4 13.62 8.08 10.39
CA PRO A 4 13.04 7.22 9.34
C PRO A 4 13.99 6.18 8.77
N VAL A 5 15.22 6.57 8.45
CA VAL A 5 16.24 5.65 7.91
C VAL A 5 16.62 4.55 8.91
N ASP A 6 16.73 4.86 10.20
CA ASP A 6 17.07 3.87 11.23
C ASP A 6 15.93 2.86 11.42
N ALA A 7 14.68 3.34 11.40
CA ALA A 7 13.50 2.49 11.46
C ALA A 7 13.39 1.59 10.22
N ALA A 8 13.66 2.12 9.02
CA ALA A 8 13.66 1.34 7.79
C ALA A 8 14.73 0.24 7.81
N LEU A 9 15.95 0.56 8.25
CA LEU A 9 17.03 -0.42 8.41
C LEU A 9 16.66 -1.52 9.41
N SER A 10 16.10 -1.17 10.55
CA SER A 10 15.65 -2.13 11.56
C SER A 10 14.54 -3.04 11.01
N LEU A 11 13.49 -2.49 10.41
CA LEU A 11 12.39 -3.27 9.84
C LEU A 11 12.86 -4.20 8.71
N ALA A 12 13.81 -3.76 7.88
CA ALA A 12 14.36 -4.56 6.78
C ALA A 12 15.17 -5.78 7.23
N VAL A 13 15.52 -5.90 8.52
CA VAL A 13 16.11 -7.12 9.11
C VAL A 13 15.06 -8.18 9.38
N HIS A 14 13.80 -7.78 9.62
CA HIS A 14 12.74 -8.65 10.08
C HIS A 14 11.73 -8.98 8.99
N TYR A 15 11.54 -8.09 8.01
CA TYR A 15 10.48 -8.18 7.02
C TYR A 15 11.02 -8.29 5.59
N GLY A 16 10.34 -9.09 4.76
CA GLY A 16 10.70 -9.25 3.34
C GLY A 16 11.72 -10.37 3.08
N HIS A 17 11.76 -11.39 3.94
CA HIS A 17 12.65 -12.57 3.80
C HIS A 17 11.90 -13.85 3.39
N LYS A 18 10.66 -13.72 2.91
CA LYS A 18 9.85 -14.85 2.45
C LYS A 18 8.90 -14.42 1.35
N LEU A 19 8.67 -15.34 0.42
CA LEU A 19 7.57 -15.32 -0.55
C LEU A 19 7.01 -16.74 -0.55
N GLU A 20 5.99 -17.00 0.26
CA GLU A 20 5.38 -18.31 0.49
C GLU A 20 3.96 -18.33 -0.05
N ARG A 21 3.49 -19.51 -0.45
CA ARG A 21 2.11 -19.69 -0.91
C ARG A 21 1.13 -19.79 0.27
N PRO A 22 -0.06 -19.15 0.19
CA PRO A 22 -0.49 -18.27 -0.89
C PRO A 22 0.33 -16.97 -0.91
N VAL A 23 0.81 -16.59 -2.11
CA VAL A 23 1.53 -15.33 -2.30
C VAL A 23 0.54 -14.22 -2.03
N VAL A 24 0.88 -13.24 -1.19
CA VAL A 24 0.00 -12.13 -0.82
C VAL A 24 0.76 -10.81 -0.79
N TYR A 25 0.03 -9.71 -0.95
CA TYR A 25 0.59 -8.35 -1.04
C TYR A 25 1.56 -8.01 0.10
N THR A 26 1.33 -8.48 1.33
CA THR A 26 2.19 -8.15 2.48
C THR A 26 3.63 -8.61 2.28
N GLN A 27 3.80 -9.82 1.73
CA GLN A 27 5.11 -10.38 1.41
C GLN A 27 5.78 -9.58 0.29
N GLY A 28 5.01 -9.25 -0.76
CA GLY A 28 5.51 -8.48 -1.91
C GLY A 28 5.88 -7.04 -1.56
N VAL A 29 5.08 -6.38 -0.74
CA VAL A 29 5.33 -5.03 -0.22
C VAL A 29 6.60 -5.03 0.60
N ALA A 30 6.81 -6.02 1.47
CA ALA A 30 8.04 -6.11 2.27
C ALA A 30 9.30 -6.31 1.41
N LEU A 31 9.25 -7.20 0.39
CA LEU A 31 10.32 -7.34 -0.60
C LEU A 31 10.60 -6.02 -1.33
N SER A 32 9.55 -5.37 -1.84
CA SER A 32 9.65 -4.05 -2.46
C SER A 32 10.22 -3.00 -1.50
N GLY A 33 9.95 -3.10 -0.20
CA GLY A 33 10.48 -2.18 0.81
C GLY A 33 12.00 -2.29 0.94
N ARG A 34 12.55 -3.51 0.98
CA ARG A 34 13.99 -3.76 1.03
C ARG A 34 14.70 -3.21 -0.21
N LEU A 35 14.14 -3.45 -1.40
CA LEU A 35 14.67 -2.91 -2.66
C LEU A 35 14.67 -1.37 -2.67
N ARG A 36 13.56 -0.75 -2.27
CA ARG A 36 13.42 0.71 -2.19
C ARG A 36 14.37 1.34 -1.16
N LEU A 37 14.65 0.63 -0.05
CA LEU A 37 15.62 1.05 0.96
C LEU A 37 17.04 1.03 0.39
N HIS A 38 17.44 -0.05 -0.28
CA HIS A 38 18.76 -0.14 -0.89
C HIS A 38 18.96 0.88 -2.02
N GLU A 39 17.91 1.15 -2.80
CA GLU A 39 17.92 2.23 -3.81
C GLU A 39 18.16 3.61 -3.16
N LEU A 40 17.57 3.87 -1.99
CA LEU A 40 17.76 5.12 -1.25
C LEU A 40 19.14 5.20 -0.59
N LEU A 41 19.62 4.06 -0.07
CA LEU A 41 20.81 3.95 0.76
C LEU A 41 21.71 2.83 0.23
N PRO A 42 22.50 3.07 -0.84
CA PRO A 42 23.31 2.02 -1.47
C PRO A 42 24.36 1.38 -0.56
N GLU A 43 24.71 2.01 0.56
CA GLU A 43 25.57 1.44 1.60
C GLU A 43 24.86 0.46 2.55
N SER A 44 23.53 0.35 2.48
CA SER A 44 22.80 -0.70 3.20
C SER A 44 23.18 -2.08 2.66
N PRO A 45 22.92 -3.17 3.42
CA PRO A 45 23.01 -4.51 2.86
C PRO A 45 22.19 -4.63 1.58
N ASP A 46 22.83 -5.09 0.50
CA ASP A 46 22.18 -5.35 -0.78
C ASP A 46 21.26 -6.59 -0.64
N PRO A 47 19.94 -6.45 -0.82
CA PRO A 47 19.02 -7.57 -0.67
C PRO A 47 18.97 -8.48 -1.90
N THR A 48 19.71 -8.17 -2.98
CA THR A 48 19.49 -8.77 -4.30
C THR A 48 19.69 -10.27 -4.34
N GLU A 49 20.77 -10.78 -3.73
CA GLU A 49 21.06 -12.22 -3.69
C GLU A 49 20.00 -13.00 -2.88
N ASP A 50 19.59 -12.46 -1.73
CA ASP A 50 18.57 -13.04 -0.86
C ASP A 50 17.20 -13.06 -1.57
N ILE A 51 16.81 -11.94 -2.19
CA ILE A 51 15.56 -11.86 -2.95
C ILE A 51 15.59 -12.81 -4.15
N ALA A 52 16.70 -12.91 -4.88
CA ALA A 52 16.84 -13.85 -5.99
C ALA A 52 16.58 -15.31 -5.54
N SER A 53 17.12 -15.69 -4.38
CA SER A 53 16.89 -17.02 -3.80
C SER A 53 15.42 -17.24 -3.44
N ILE A 54 14.78 -16.26 -2.80
CA ILE A 54 13.36 -16.31 -2.39
C ILE A 54 12.44 -16.49 -3.60
N VAL A 55 12.71 -15.79 -4.71
CA VAL A 55 11.77 -15.69 -5.84
C VAL A 55 12.05 -16.70 -6.95
N ALA A 56 13.23 -17.33 -6.97
CA ALA A 56 13.62 -18.30 -8.01
C ALA A 56 12.58 -19.39 -8.30
N PRO A 57 11.88 -19.99 -7.31
CA PRO A 57 10.85 -21.00 -7.59
C PRO A 57 9.65 -20.46 -8.39
N TYR A 58 9.37 -19.15 -8.31
CA TYR A 58 8.24 -18.50 -8.98
C TYR A 58 8.58 -18.08 -10.40
N VAL A 59 9.80 -17.61 -10.63
CA VAL A 59 10.31 -17.28 -11.98
C VAL A 59 10.32 -18.51 -12.88
N ALA A 60 10.64 -19.69 -12.33
CA ALA A 60 10.76 -20.92 -13.09
C ALA A 60 9.42 -21.52 -13.57
N ASP A 61 8.29 -21.15 -12.95
CA ASP A 61 6.97 -21.74 -13.22
C ASP A 61 5.83 -20.74 -12.99
N LEU A 62 5.77 -19.71 -13.84
CA LEU A 62 4.77 -18.63 -13.81
C LEU A 62 3.32 -19.14 -13.62
N PRO A 63 2.83 -20.13 -14.40
CA PRO A 63 1.45 -20.55 -14.31
C PRO A 63 1.08 -21.15 -12.96
N ARG A 64 2.07 -21.63 -12.19
CA ARG A 64 1.81 -22.19 -10.86
C ARG A 64 1.79 -21.15 -9.77
N ILE A 65 2.22 -19.90 -9.96
CA ILE A 65 2.31 -18.90 -8.87
C ILE A 65 0.97 -18.75 -8.15
N PHE A 66 -0.11 -18.68 -8.92
CA PHE A 66 -1.47 -18.49 -8.43
C PHE A 66 -2.34 -19.73 -8.65
N GLY A 67 -3.13 -20.08 -7.64
CA GLY A 67 -4.19 -21.08 -7.69
C GLY A 67 -5.53 -20.50 -8.16
N PRO A 68 -6.57 -21.35 -8.26
CA PRO A 68 -7.91 -20.93 -8.69
C PRO A 68 -8.62 -20.00 -7.70
N ASP A 69 -8.24 -20.03 -6.41
CA ASP A 69 -8.84 -19.22 -5.36
C ASP A 69 -8.07 -17.91 -5.08
N ASP A 70 -6.95 -17.70 -5.79
CA ASP A 70 -6.12 -16.50 -5.62
C ASP A 70 -6.69 -15.31 -6.39
N GLY A 71 -6.77 -14.15 -5.73
CA GLY A 71 -7.36 -12.92 -6.26
C GLY A 71 -6.40 -11.72 -6.27
N THR A 72 -6.97 -10.52 -6.28
CA THR A 72 -6.25 -9.23 -6.38
C THR A 72 -5.16 -9.06 -5.32
N ALA A 73 -5.42 -9.46 -4.07
CA ALA A 73 -4.45 -9.43 -2.98
C ALA A 73 -3.23 -10.33 -3.24
N ASN A 74 -3.42 -11.45 -3.94
CA ASN A 74 -2.35 -12.36 -4.31
C ASN A 74 -1.55 -11.81 -5.48
N TYR A 75 -2.23 -11.29 -6.49
CA TYR A 75 -1.61 -10.67 -7.67
C TYR A 75 -0.71 -9.49 -7.26
N ALA A 76 -1.18 -8.66 -6.31
CA ALA A 76 -0.38 -7.59 -5.72
C ALA A 76 0.86 -8.06 -4.95
N GLY A 77 0.99 -9.36 -4.65
CA GLY A 77 2.19 -9.96 -4.07
C GLY A 77 3.42 -9.91 -4.99
N LEU A 78 3.28 -9.60 -6.28
CA LEU A 78 4.39 -9.41 -7.21
C LEU A 78 4.78 -7.93 -7.43
N CYS A 79 4.30 -7.00 -6.60
CA CYS A 79 4.61 -5.56 -6.71
C CYS A 79 6.08 -5.16 -6.47
N TRP A 80 6.98 -6.12 -6.25
CA TRP A 80 8.43 -5.95 -6.15
C TRP A 80 9.16 -6.18 -7.48
N ALA A 81 8.52 -6.85 -8.44
CA ALA A 81 9.18 -7.44 -9.60
C ALA A 81 9.83 -6.39 -10.52
N ASP A 82 9.21 -5.23 -10.69
CA ASP A 82 9.78 -4.11 -11.47
C ASP A 82 11.02 -3.50 -10.82
N GLY A 83 10.99 -3.26 -9.50
CA GLY A 83 12.15 -2.78 -8.75
C GLY A 83 13.30 -3.77 -8.80
N PHE A 84 12.98 -5.07 -8.81
CA PHE A 84 13.99 -6.12 -8.92
C PHE A 84 14.58 -6.25 -10.32
N ALA A 85 13.76 -6.09 -11.36
CA ALA A 85 14.24 -5.99 -12.74
C ALA A 85 15.26 -4.85 -12.89
N VAL A 86 14.97 -3.68 -12.29
CA VAL A 86 15.90 -2.54 -12.30
C VAL A 86 17.19 -2.85 -11.54
N SER A 87 17.08 -3.46 -10.36
CA SER A 87 18.24 -3.76 -9.50
C SER A 87 19.18 -4.80 -10.12
N THR A 88 18.64 -5.78 -10.85
CA THR A 88 19.41 -6.88 -11.43
C THR A 88 19.77 -6.67 -12.90
N GLY A 89 19.03 -5.81 -13.61
CA GLY A 89 19.07 -5.71 -15.07
C GLY A 89 18.38 -6.88 -15.81
N ASP A 90 17.67 -7.76 -15.10
CA ASP A 90 17.00 -8.92 -15.68
C ASP A 90 15.54 -8.59 -16.04
N ALA A 91 15.26 -8.53 -17.34
CA ALA A 91 13.94 -8.20 -17.86
C ALA A 91 12.87 -9.29 -17.61
N SER A 92 13.26 -10.52 -17.26
CA SER A 92 12.29 -11.60 -16.98
C SER A 92 11.38 -11.29 -15.79
N TYR A 93 11.83 -10.45 -14.86
CA TYR A 93 10.98 -9.96 -13.76
C TYR A 93 9.89 -8.98 -14.24
N ILE A 94 10.05 -8.35 -15.40
CA ILE A 94 8.95 -7.59 -16.04
C ILE A 94 7.90 -8.54 -16.60
N ASP A 95 8.28 -9.71 -17.10
CA ASP A 95 7.30 -10.72 -17.54
C ASP A 95 6.49 -11.26 -16.36
N LEU A 96 7.10 -11.41 -15.18
CA LEU A 96 6.41 -11.72 -13.92
C LEU A 96 5.36 -10.66 -13.55
N LEU A 97 5.75 -9.38 -13.62
CA LEU A 97 4.85 -8.26 -13.36
C LEU A 97 3.67 -8.27 -14.34
N ARG A 98 3.93 -8.42 -15.64
CA ARG A 98 2.92 -8.47 -16.69
C ARG A 98 1.98 -9.64 -16.52
N PHE A 99 2.52 -10.84 -16.26
CA PHE A 99 1.73 -12.04 -15.98
C PHE A 99 0.70 -11.81 -14.88
N SER A 100 1.08 -11.08 -13.83
CA SER A 100 0.16 -10.75 -12.75
C SER A 100 -0.75 -9.55 -13.02
N ALA A 101 -0.32 -8.58 -13.80
CA ALA A 101 -1.16 -7.44 -14.19
C ALA A 101 -2.25 -7.86 -15.18
N ASP A 102 -1.95 -8.76 -16.11
CA ASP A 102 -2.91 -9.30 -17.10
C ASP A 102 -4.07 -10.05 -16.44
N LYS A 103 -3.90 -10.53 -15.20
CA LYS A 103 -4.96 -11.13 -14.40
C LYS A 103 -6.08 -10.17 -14.03
N PHE A 104 -5.85 -8.85 -14.09
CA PHE A 104 -6.88 -7.85 -13.86
C PHE A 104 -7.90 -7.75 -15.01
N GLY A 105 -7.67 -8.50 -16.10
CA GLY A 105 -8.54 -8.53 -17.27
C GLY A 105 -8.33 -7.31 -18.17
N PRO A 106 -8.80 -7.37 -19.43
CA PRO A 106 -8.77 -6.22 -20.33
C PRO A 106 -9.89 -5.22 -20.03
N THR A 107 -10.89 -5.61 -19.23
CA THR A 107 -12.03 -4.79 -18.81
C THR A 107 -12.37 -5.07 -17.34
N LEU A 108 -13.11 -4.15 -16.69
CA LEU A 108 -13.53 -4.33 -15.29
C LEU A 108 -14.39 -5.59 -15.09
N ASP A 109 -15.27 -5.91 -16.04
CA ASP A 109 -16.20 -7.04 -15.96
C ASP A 109 -15.53 -8.41 -16.14
N GLU A 110 -14.41 -8.45 -16.87
CA GLU A 110 -13.61 -9.67 -17.06
C GLU A 110 -12.55 -9.87 -15.98
N GLY A 111 -12.35 -8.85 -15.15
CA GLY A 111 -11.35 -8.79 -14.10
C GLY A 111 -11.79 -9.40 -12.76
N PRO A 112 -10.86 -9.52 -11.81
CA PRO A 112 -11.05 -10.05 -10.47
C PRO A 112 -11.46 -8.96 -9.46
N LEU A 113 -11.64 -7.71 -9.91
CA LEU A 113 -11.98 -6.58 -9.05
C LEU A 113 -13.37 -6.77 -8.47
N ASP A 114 -13.53 -6.49 -7.18
CA ASP A 114 -14.80 -6.76 -6.50
C ASP A 114 -15.89 -5.77 -6.99
N PRO A 115 -17.04 -6.26 -7.49
CA PRO A 115 -18.12 -5.39 -7.98
C PRO A 115 -18.79 -4.55 -6.88
N ASP A 116 -18.64 -4.94 -5.60
CA ASP A 116 -19.05 -4.12 -4.46
C ASP A 116 -18.06 -2.99 -4.15
N ILE A 117 -16.96 -2.89 -4.90
CA ILE A 117 -15.90 -1.86 -4.78
C ILE A 117 -15.25 -1.94 -3.39
N ARG A 118 -14.36 -2.91 -3.22
CA ARG A 118 -13.54 -3.02 -2.01
C ARG A 118 -12.36 -2.06 -2.08
N VAL A 119 -12.18 -1.27 -1.04
CA VAL A 119 -11.08 -0.29 -0.95
C VAL A 119 -9.69 -0.92 -1.02
N GLU A 120 -9.51 -2.18 -0.65
CA GLU A 120 -8.24 -2.90 -0.81
C GLU A 120 -7.82 -3.02 -2.28
N ASP A 121 -8.79 -3.22 -3.18
CA ASP A 121 -8.54 -3.34 -4.61
C ASP A 121 -7.97 -2.04 -5.20
N PHE A 122 -8.19 -0.89 -4.55
CA PHE A 122 -7.64 0.39 -5.03
C PHE A 122 -6.11 0.32 -5.01
N PHE A 123 -5.54 -0.24 -3.94
CA PHE A 123 -4.11 -0.45 -3.85
C PHE A 123 -3.65 -1.59 -4.75
N PHE A 124 -4.35 -2.72 -4.77
CA PHE A 124 -3.93 -3.89 -5.55
C PHE A 124 -3.92 -3.61 -7.06
N ALA A 125 -4.96 -2.95 -7.57
CA ALA A 125 -5.02 -2.50 -8.96
C ALA A 125 -3.92 -1.46 -9.22
N ALA A 126 -3.82 -0.41 -8.39
CA ALA A 126 -2.87 0.68 -8.63
C ALA A 126 -1.40 0.21 -8.62
N THR A 127 -1.04 -0.65 -7.68
CA THR A 127 0.33 -1.16 -7.58
C THR A 127 0.67 -2.10 -8.73
N MET A 128 -0.27 -2.88 -9.25
CA MET A 128 0.02 -3.81 -10.36
C MET A 128 -0.09 -3.14 -11.72
N LEU A 129 -1.25 -2.55 -12.03
CA LEU A 129 -1.51 -1.91 -13.32
C LEU A 129 -0.61 -0.69 -13.55
N GLY A 130 -0.40 0.14 -12.52
CA GLY A 130 0.46 1.32 -12.63
C GLY A 130 1.92 0.95 -12.92
N ARG A 131 2.44 -0.08 -12.25
CA ARG A 131 3.80 -0.58 -12.51
C ARG A 131 3.92 -1.23 -13.88
N ALA A 132 2.93 -2.01 -14.30
CA ALA A 132 2.90 -2.62 -15.63
C ALA A 132 2.88 -1.56 -16.72
N PHE A 133 2.05 -0.51 -16.58
CA PHE A 133 2.09 0.65 -17.47
C PHE A 133 3.48 1.28 -17.54
N ARG A 134 4.09 1.58 -16.38
CA ARG A 134 5.44 2.17 -16.34
C ARG A 134 6.49 1.30 -17.03
N ALA A 135 6.43 -0.01 -16.83
CA ALA A 135 7.43 -0.95 -17.35
C ALA A 135 7.27 -1.22 -18.86
N THR A 136 6.05 -1.15 -19.39
CA THR A 136 5.74 -1.58 -20.76
C THR A 136 5.38 -0.44 -21.71
N GLY A 137 4.87 0.67 -21.18
CA GLY A 137 4.26 1.75 -21.94
C GLY A 137 2.85 1.44 -22.48
N ASP A 138 2.26 0.30 -22.13
CA ASP A 138 0.94 -0.10 -22.61
C ASP A 138 -0.17 0.65 -21.84
N SER A 139 -0.83 1.59 -22.53
CA SER A 139 -1.85 2.44 -21.93
C SER A 139 -3.05 1.68 -21.41
N ALA A 140 -3.32 0.46 -21.90
CA ALA A 140 -4.47 -0.34 -21.47
C ALA A 140 -4.46 -0.57 -19.94
N TYR A 141 -3.28 -0.75 -19.33
CA TYR A 141 -3.18 -0.88 -17.88
C TYR A 141 -3.55 0.41 -17.15
N ALA A 142 -3.10 1.57 -17.65
CA ALA A 142 -3.42 2.87 -17.05
C ALA A 142 -4.89 3.23 -17.25
N ASP A 143 -5.44 2.93 -18.42
CA ASP A 143 -6.84 3.17 -18.77
C ASP A 143 -7.77 2.35 -17.87
N LEU A 144 -7.50 1.05 -17.70
CA LEU A 144 -8.25 0.17 -16.80
C LEU A 144 -8.18 0.63 -15.34
N LEU A 145 -6.98 1.03 -14.87
CA LEU A 145 -6.80 1.55 -13.52
C LEU A 145 -7.65 2.82 -13.29
N VAL A 146 -7.64 3.73 -14.25
CA VAL A 146 -8.42 4.97 -14.17
C VAL A 146 -9.92 4.68 -14.21
N GLU A 147 -10.35 3.79 -15.11
CA GLU A 147 -11.76 3.38 -15.21
C GLU A 147 -12.26 2.86 -13.86
N PHE A 148 -11.49 1.95 -13.24
CA PHE A 148 -11.81 1.41 -11.92
C PHE A 148 -11.93 2.50 -10.86
N LEU A 149 -10.92 3.36 -10.70
CA LEU A 149 -10.92 4.40 -9.66
C LEU A 149 -11.97 5.48 -9.87
N LEU A 150 -12.39 5.73 -11.12
CA LEU A 150 -13.51 6.63 -11.41
C LEU A 150 -14.86 5.97 -11.12
N SER A 151 -15.00 4.67 -11.40
CA SER A 151 -16.22 3.93 -11.07
C SER A 151 -16.44 3.79 -9.56
N SER A 152 -15.38 3.88 -8.75
CA SER A 152 -15.45 3.72 -7.31
C SER A 152 -15.95 4.96 -6.56
N LEU A 153 -15.98 6.13 -7.21
CA LEU A 153 -16.23 7.42 -6.55
C LEU A 153 -17.58 7.52 -5.81
N ASP A 154 -18.55 6.65 -6.10
CA ASP A 154 -19.84 6.57 -5.39
C ASP A 154 -19.71 6.04 -3.95
N THR A 155 -18.59 5.41 -3.61
CA THR A 155 -18.27 4.93 -2.25
C THR A 155 -17.51 5.95 -1.39
N LEU A 156 -17.07 7.07 -1.97
CA LEU A 156 -16.48 8.20 -1.24
C LEU A 156 -17.59 9.11 -0.68
N GLN A 157 -17.58 9.32 0.64
CA GLN A 157 -18.64 10.05 1.32
C GLN A 157 -18.39 11.57 1.41
N PRO A 158 -19.44 12.38 1.71
CA PRO A 158 -19.34 13.84 1.85
C PRO A 158 -18.22 14.34 2.76
N ASP A 159 -17.98 13.65 3.88
CA ASP A 159 -16.95 13.95 4.89
C ASP A 159 -15.51 13.71 4.39
N GLY A 160 -15.35 13.00 3.27
CA GLY A 160 -14.09 12.63 2.67
C GLY A 160 -13.63 11.22 3.03
N LEU A 161 -14.42 10.41 3.74
CA LEU A 161 -14.04 9.04 4.08
C LEU A 161 -14.66 8.03 3.10
N TRP A 162 -13.95 6.93 2.88
CA TRP A 162 -14.42 5.83 2.06
C TRP A 162 -15.16 4.81 2.92
N TRP A 163 -16.30 4.34 2.42
CA TRP A 163 -16.84 3.05 2.85
C TRP A 163 -15.84 1.93 2.55
N HIS A 164 -15.86 0.87 3.34
CA HIS A 164 -15.10 -0.34 3.00
C HIS A 164 -15.53 -0.88 1.63
N CYS A 165 -16.84 -1.02 1.43
CA CYS A 165 -17.45 -1.34 0.15
C CYS A 165 -18.94 -0.96 0.18
N LYS A 166 -19.65 -1.13 -0.93
CA LYS A 166 -21.10 -0.88 -1.05
C LYS A 166 -21.93 -1.66 -0.02
N ALA A 167 -21.59 -2.93 0.20
CA ALA A 167 -22.30 -3.81 1.13
C ALA A 167 -21.91 -3.59 2.61
N SER A 168 -20.81 -2.87 2.88
CA SER A 168 -20.32 -2.58 4.23
C SER A 168 -19.93 -1.10 4.35
N PRO A 169 -20.93 -0.20 4.48
CA PRO A 169 -20.75 1.25 4.41
C PRO A 169 -20.17 1.85 5.70
N TYR A 170 -19.02 1.35 6.14
CA TYR A 170 -18.35 1.73 7.38
C TYR A 170 -16.93 2.21 7.11
N TYR A 171 -16.47 3.20 7.89
CA TYR A 171 -15.16 3.82 7.74
C TYR A 171 -14.05 3.03 8.44
N TRP A 172 -13.85 1.80 7.98
CA TRP A 172 -12.77 0.95 8.46
C TRP A 172 -11.41 1.64 8.24
N GLY A 173 -10.61 1.73 9.30
CA GLY A 173 -9.33 2.44 9.36
C GLY A 173 -8.36 1.99 8.27
N ARG A 174 -7.99 0.70 8.28
CA ARG A 174 -7.11 0.16 7.24
C ARG A 174 -7.75 0.18 5.86
N GLY A 175 -9.08 0.08 5.74
CA GLY A 175 -9.79 0.24 4.48
C GLY A 175 -9.58 1.61 3.86
N ASN A 176 -9.79 2.67 4.64
CA ASN A 176 -9.46 4.04 4.24
C ASN A 176 -7.97 4.19 3.94
N ALA A 177 -7.10 3.48 4.65
CA ALA A 177 -5.68 3.52 4.39
C ALA A 177 -5.29 2.84 3.05
N PHE A 178 -5.97 1.77 2.65
CA PHE A 178 -5.83 1.19 1.31
C PHE A 178 -6.27 2.15 0.21
N ALA A 179 -7.37 2.88 0.42
CA ALA A 179 -7.79 3.91 -0.51
C ALA A 179 -6.70 5.01 -0.64
N ALA A 180 -6.09 5.43 0.47
CA ALA A 180 -5.01 6.41 0.46
C ALA A 180 -3.79 5.88 -0.35
N LEU A 181 -3.37 4.64 -0.09
CA LEU A 181 -2.29 3.98 -0.85
C LEU A 181 -2.61 3.85 -2.33
N GLY A 182 -3.82 3.40 -2.67
CA GLY A 182 -4.23 3.14 -4.04
C GLY A 182 -4.20 4.40 -4.89
N PHE A 183 -4.78 5.49 -4.39
CA PHE A 183 -4.70 6.78 -5.08
C PHE A 183 -3.26 7.32 -5.15
N ALA A 184 -2.46 7.18 -4.09
CA ALA A 184 -1.06 7.60 -4.11
C ALA A 184 -0.20 6.81 -5.12
N GLU A 185 -0.38 5.49 -5.22
CA GLU A 185 0.28 4.67 -6.23
C GLU A 185 -0.24 5.00 -7.64
N ALA A 186 -1.55 5.13 -7.86
CA ALA A 186 -2.10 5.49 -9.16
C ALA A 186 -1.53 6.83 -9.67
N LEU A 187 -1.52 7.87 -8.82
CA LEU A 187 -0.94 9.18 -9.14
C LEU A 187 0.58 9.15 -9.36
N THR A 188 1.28 8.13 -8.86
CA THR A 188 2.71 7.92 -9.09
C THR A 188 2.97 7.50 -10.54
N TYR A 189 2.12 6.64 -11.10
CA TYR A 189 2.35 6.02 -12.40
C TYR A 189 1.58 6.71 -13.54
N LEU A 190 0.46 7.38 -13.27
CA LEU A 190 -0.30 8.07 -14.31
C LEU A 190 0.50 9.21 -14.95
N PRO A 191 0.45 9.35 -16.29
CA PRO A 191 1.06 10.48 -16.99
C PRO A 191 0.57 11.81 -16.46
N GLY A 192 1.46 12.80 -16.36
CA GLY A 192 1.13 14.12 -15.79
C GLY A 192 0.00 14.85 -16.54
N ASP A 193 -0.15 14.57 -17.83
CA ASP A 193 -1.14 15.11 -18.75
C ASP A 193 -2.36 14.19 -18.96
N HIS A 194 -2.46 13.07 -18.23
CA HIS A 194 -3.60 12.16 -18.33
C HIS A 194 -4.90 12.91 -17.96
N PRO A 195 -5.97 12.84 -18.78
CA PRO A 195 -7.19 13.64 -18.59
C PRO A 195 -7.83 13.48 -17.21
N SER A 196 -7.84 12.26 -16.68
CA SER A 196 -8.43 11.95 -15.37
C SER A 196 -7.51 12.23 -14.18
N ARG A 197 -6.25 12.62 -14.40
CA ARG A 197 -5.30 12.81 -13.30
C ARG A 197 -5.74 13.92 -12.34
N ALA A 198 -6.31 15.00 -12.87
CA ALA A 198 -6.78 16.12 -12.06
C ALA A 198 -7.92 15.72 -11.11
N VAL A 199 -8.90 14.95 -11.60
CA VAL A 199 -10.01 14.48 -10.76
C VAL A 199 -9.52 13.50 -9.70
N LEU A 200 -8.66 12.53 -10.06
CA LEU A 200 -8.11 11.57 -9.10
C LEU A 200 -7.25 12.25 -8.03
N LEU A 201 -6.47 13.27 -8.40
CA LEU A 201 -5.68 14.05 -7.46
C LEU A 201 -6.57 14.81 -6.48
N GLN A 202 -7.62 15.47 -6.96
CA GLN A 202 -8.55 16.19 -6.08
C GLN A 202 -9.33 15.24 -5.17
N THR A 203 -9.73 14.07 -5.67
CA THR A 203 -10.33 13.00 -4.86
C THR A 203 -9.39 12.56 -3.75
N HIS A 204 -8.10 12.34 -4.07
CA HIS A 204 -7.10 11.95 -3.08
C HIS A 204 -6.88 13.02 -2.01
N ILE A 205 -6.74 14.28 -2.41
CA ILE A 205 -6.57 15.41 -1.47
C ILE A 205 -7.78 15.51 -0.54
N ARG A 206 -9.00 15.47 -1.09
CA ARG A 206 -10.24 15.49 -0.29
C ARG A 206 -10.30 14.35 0.72
N HIS A 207 -9.85 13.16 0.32
CA HIS A 207 -9.83 12.00 1.20
C HIS A 207 -8.82 12.17 2.35
N LEU A 208 -7.60 12.61 2.04
CA LEU A 208 -6.61 12.91 3.07
C LEU A 208 -7.11 14.01 4.02
N GLU A 209 -7.78 15.06 3.50
CA GLU A 209 -8.39 16.12 4.32
C GLU A 209 -9.48 15.58 5.27
N GLY A 210 -10.28 14.62 4.80
CA GLY A 210 -11.22 13.86 5.63
C GLY A 210 -10.50 13.14 6.76
N LEU A 211 -9.48 12.35 6.44
CA LEU A 211 -8.66 11.62 7.42
C LEU A 211 -7.99 12.55 8.44
N ALA A 212 -7.44 13.69 8.01
CA ALA A 212 -6.73 14.62 8.88
C ALA A 212 -7.61 15.17 10.03
N LYS A 213 -8.93 15.26 9.82
CA LYS A 213 -9.89 15.68 10.86
C LYS A 213 -10.04 14.67 11.99
N HIS A 214 -9.69 13.40 11.73
CA HIS A 214 -9.84 12.27 12.65
C HIS A 214 -8.49 11.77 13.22
N GLN A 215 -7.40 12.49 12.98
CA GLN A 215 -6.10 12.14 13.55
C GLN A 215 -6.13 12.31 15.07
N ASP A 216 -5.94 11.20 15.80
CA ASP A 216 -5.92 11.17 17.25
C ASP A 216 -4.80 12.04 17.84
N GLU A 217 -4.87 12.42 19.11
CA GLU A 217 -3.83 13.20 19.81
C GLU A 217 -2.44 12.56 19.71
N SER A 218 -2.37 11.22 19.72
CA SER A 218 -1.15 10.44 19.54
C SER A 218 -0.56 10.48 18.13
N GLY A 219 -1.28 11.07 17.17
CA GLY A 219 -0.92 11.11 15.75
C GLY A 219 -1.41 9.91 14.92
N MET A 220 -1.99 8.90 15.56
CA MET A 220 -2.48 7.69 14.92
C MET A 220 -3.92 7.85 14.38
N TRP A 221 -4.32 6.93 13.51
CA TRP A 221 -5.73 6.70 13.14
C TRP A 221 -6.28 5.45 13.81
N ARG A 222 -7.60 5.35 13.86
CA ARG A 222 -8.33 4.32 14.60
C ARG A 222 -8.86 3.21 13.70
N GLN A 223 -9.16 2.07 14.30
CA GLN A 223 -9.76 0.91 13.63
C GLN A 223 -11.06 1.26 12.90
N VAL A 224 -11.87 2.15 13.48
CA VAL A 224 -12.96 2.84 12.76
C VAL A 224 -12.67 4.33 12.86
N VAL A 225 -12.50 4.99 11.72
CA VAL A 225 -11.89 6.32 11.61
C VAL A 225 -12.64 7.37 12.44
N ASP A 226 -13.96 7.34 12.40
CA ASP A 226 -14.85 8.32 13.04
C ASP A 226 -15.35 7.90 14.43
N MET A 227 -14.78 6.83 15.01
CA MET A 227 -15.16 6.32 16.33
C MET A 227 -13.98 6.38 17.32
N PRO A 228 -13.87 7.44 18.15
CA PRO A 228 -12.81 7.65 19.13
C PRO A 228 -12.63 6.54 20.18
N GLU A 229 -13.63 5.69 20.38
CA GLU A 229 -13.59 4.56 21.30
C GLU A 229 -12.83 3.35 20.74
N THR A 230 -12.66 3.27 19.42
CA THR A 230 -11.95 2.15 18.79
C THR A 230 -10.44 2.33 18.93
N TYR A 231 -9.70 1.21 18.99
CA TYR A 231 -8.26 1.23 19.20
C TYR A 231 -7.52 1.95 18.07
N LEU A 232 -6.37 2.53 18.41
CA LEU A 232 -5.43 3.09 17.45
C LEU A 232 -4.80 1.96 16.64
N GLU A 233 -4.90 2.02 15.32
CA GLU A 233 -4.52 0.92 14.43
C GLU A 233 -3.26 1.28 13.64
N HIS A 234 -2.26 0.42 13.74
CA HIS A 234 -0.92 0.72 13.25
C HIS A 234 -0.80 0.69 11.74
N SER A 235 -1.38 -0.32 11.10
CA SER A 235 -1.29 -0.44 9.64
C SER A 235 -2.02 0.70 8.93
N ALA A 236 -3.19 1.12 9.42
CA ALA A 236 -3.90 2.29 8.93
C ALA A 236 -3.02 3.54 9.01
N THR A 237 -2.40 3.77 10.17
CA THR A 237 -1.55 4.95 10.37
C THR A 237 -0.34 4.97 9.44
N THR A 238 0.36 3.85 9.30
CA THR A 238 1.55 3.77 8.43
C THR A 238 1.21 3.97 6.96
N MET A 239 0.10 3.39 6.50
CA MET A 239 -0.39 3.51 5.12
C MET A 239 -0.88 4.94 4.80
N ILE A 240 -1.61 5.58 5.71
CA ILE A 240 -2.01 6.99 5.58
C ILE A 240 -0.78 7.90 5.60
N GLY A 241 0.13 7.68 6.54
CA GLY A 241 1.39 8.41 6.66
C GLY A 241 2.24 8.32 5.39
N TYR A 242 2.39 7.12 4.81
CA TYR A 242 3.07 6.91 3.53
C TYR A 242 2.45 7.76 2.42
N SER A 243 1.12 7.79 2.34
CA SER A 243 0.40 8.54 1.31
C SER A 243 0.61 10.05 1.44
N ILE A 244 0.63 10.56 2.68
CA ILE A 244 0.94 11.97 2.96
C ILE A 244 2.41 12.29 2.64
N ALA A 245 3.36 11.43 3.07
CA ALA A 245 4.79 11.60 2.78
C ALA A 245 5.06 11.66 1.28
N LYS A 246 4.48 10.72 0.53
CA LYS A 246 4.53 10.70 -0.93
C LYS A 246 3.89 11.94 -1.55
N GLY A 247 2.73 12.36 -1.04
CA GLY A 247 2.05 13.58 -1.49
C GLY A 247 2.90 14.85 -1.33
N LEU A 248 3.57 15.02 -0.19
CA LEU A 248 4.52 16.12 0.04
C LEU A 248 5.71 16.03 -0.92
N ARG A 249 6.34 14.86 -1.01
CA ARG A 249 7.54 14.63 -1.82
C ARG A 249 7.32 14.84 -3.31
N ARG A 250 6.11 14.50 -3.79
CA ARG A 250 5.70 14.65 -5.19
C ARG A 250 5.04 16.00 -5.48
N GLY A 251 4.95 16.90 -4.50
CA GLY A 251 4.36 18.24 -4.65
C GLY A 251 2.85 18.25 -4.84
N TRP A 252 2.15 17.18 -4.42
CA TRP A 252 0.69 17.08 -4.46
C TRP A 252 0.04 17.77 -3.26
N LEU A 253 0.75 17.79 -2.12
CA LEU A 253 0.32 18.40 -0.88
C LEU A 253 1.24 19.58 -0.54
N PRO A 254 0.71 20.69 -0.01
CA PRO A 254 1.53 21.80 0.46
C PRO A 254 2.23 21.48 1.79
N ASP A 255 3.30 22.21 2.11
CA ASP A 255 4.13 22.04 3.31
C ASP A 255 3.35 22.07 4.64
N SER A 256 2.16 22.67 4.67
CA SER A 256 1.28 22.65 5.85
C SER A 256 0.89 21.24 6.30
N TRP A 257 0.97 20.25 5.41
CA TRP A 257 0.73 18.83 5.72
C TRP A 257 1.84 18.19 6.56
N ARG A 258 3.01 18.83 6.65
CA ARG A 258 4.14 18.30 7.42
C ARG A 258 3.80 18.09 8.89
N ALA A 259 2.98 18.95 9.48
CA ALA A 259 2.53 18.79 10.86
C ALA A 259 1.69 17.51 11.08
N VAL A 260 0.81 17.18 10.13
CA VAL A 260 0.00 15.94 10.18
C VAL A 260 0.91 14.73 10.02
N LEU A 261 1.85 14.80 9.08
CA LEU A 261 2.80 13.73 8.80
C LEU A 261 3.75 13.45 9.97
N ASP A 262 4.35 14.49 10.56
CA ASP A 262 5.30 14.35 11.66
C ASP A 262 4.63 13.69 12.88
N ARG A 263 3.35 14.00 13.13
CA ARG A 263 2.55 13.34 14.17
C ARG A 263 2.27 11.88 13.84
N ALA A 264 1.92 11.57 12.59
CA ALA A 264 1.72 10.18 12.14
C ALA A 264 2.99 9.35 12.31
N TRP A 265 4.14 9.92 11.95
CA TRP A 265 5.44 9.29 12.14
C TRP A 265 5.77 9.08 13.62
N ASP A 266 5.58 10.08 14.48
CA ASP A 266 5.84 9.94 15.92
C ASP A 266 4.94 8.86 16.56
N GLY A 267 3.65 8.85 16.24
CA GLY A 267 2.71 7.84 16.72
C GLY A 267 3.07 6.42 16.28
N ALA A 268 3.37 6.22 15.00
CA ALA A 268 3.65 4.90 14.45
C ALA A 268 5.04 4.39 14.87
N SER A 269 6.07 5.25 14.86
CA SER A 269 7.45 4.85 15.14
C SER A 269 7.70 4.45 16.60
N ARG A 270 6.91 4.99 17.55
CA ARG A 270 6.96 4.58 18.96
C ARG A 270 6.44 3.16 19.21
N ARG A 271 5.66 2.61 18.28
CA ARG A 271 5.04 1.29 18.35
C ARG A 271 5.78 0.23 17.54
N ILE A 272 6.99 0.56 17.08
CA ILE A 272 7.90 -0.37 16.42
C ILE A 272 8.97 -0.73 17.44
N GLY A 273 9.00 -1.99 17.88
CA GLY A 273 10.04 -2.55 18.73
C GLY A 273 11.37 -2.70 17.99
N ASP A 274 12.46 -2.78 18.75
CA ASP A 274 13.80 -2.96 18.17
C ASP A 274 14.02 -4.38 17.61
N ASP A 275 13.16 -5.32 17.98
CA ASP A 275 13.08 -6.69 17.45
C ASP A 275 12.13 -6.82 16.25
N GLY A 276 11.67 -5.69 15.70
CA GLY A 276 10.72 -5.62 14.62
C GLY A 276 9.26 -5.82 15.04
N SER A 277 8.96 -6.06 16.32
CA SER A 277 7.58 -6.17 16.79
C SER A 277 6.78 -4.88 16.55
N ILE A 278 5.48 -5.03 16.29
CA ILE A 278 4.57 -3.92 16.05
C ILE A 278 3.36 -4.07 16.95
N GLU A 279 2.95 -2.97 17.59
CA GLU A 279 1.76 -2.92 18.43
C GLU A 279 0.51 -2.61 17.61
N HIS A 280 -0.62 -3.22 17.99
CA HIS A 280 -1.98 -2.91 17.53
C HIS A 280 -2.18 -3.01 16.01
N VAL A 281 -1.80 -4.13 15.42
CA VAL A 281 -2.11 -4.43 14.02
C VAL A 281 -3.42 -5.21 13.94
N CYS A 282 -4.43 -4.65 13.26
CA CYS A 282 -5.71 -5.34 13.07
C CYS A 282 -5.51 -6.61 12.22
N GLY A 283 -6.08 -7.75 12.63
CA GLY A 283 -6.01 -9.00 11.87
C GLY A 283 -6.67 -8.90 10.48
N GLY A 284 -6.42 -9.89 9.61
CA GLY A 284 -7.06 -9.95 8.29
C GLY A 284 -8.57 -9.74 8.38
N THR A 285 -9.09 -8.76 7.64
CA THR A 285 -10.47 -8.27 7.77
C THR A 285 -10.96 -7.94 6.37
N GLY A 286 -12.02 -8.62 5.92
CA GLY A 286 -12.79 -8.22 4.75
C GLY A 286 -14.09 -7.51 5.17
N PRO A 287 -15.05 -7.32 4.26
CA PRO A 287 -16.34 -6.71 4.59
C PRO A 287 -17.02 -7.42 5.77
N GLN A 288 -17.46 -6.66 6.77
CA GLN A 288 -18.15 -7.17 7.96
C GLN A 288 -19.66 -6.89 7.89
N PRO A 289 -20.50 -7.74 8.51
CA PRO A 289 -21.97 -7.60 8.42
C PRO A 289 -22.50 -6.32 9.07
N ASP A 290 -21.82 -5.81 10.10
CA ASP A 290 -22.24 -4.63 10.85
C ASP A 290 -21.04 -3.86 11.42
N LEU A 291 -21.32 -2.67 11.97
CA LEU A 291 -20.32 -1.80 12.59
C LEU A 291 -19.66 -2.45 13.81
N GLU A 292 -20.44 -3.17 14.63
CA GLU A 292 -19.96 -3.79 15.86
C GLU A 292 -18.87 -4.83 15.57
N ALA A 293 -19.01 -5.57 14.47
CA ALA A 293 -18.00 -6.50 13.99
C ALA A 293 -16.67 -5.79 13.63
N TYR A 294 -16.68 -4.55 13.13
CA TYR A 294 -15.46 -3.75 12.92
C TYR A 294 -14.84 -3.28 14.23
N VAL A 295 -15.67 -2.77 15.14
CA VAL A 295 -15.26 -2.27 16.46
C VAL A 295 -14.55 -3.35 17.26
N ASN A 296 -15.07 -4.58 17.20
CA ASN A 296 -14.56 -5.73 17.95
C ASN A 296 -13.51 -6.56 17.19
N ARG A 297 -12.99 -6.09 16.04
CA ARG A 297 -11.93 -6.83 15.33
C ARG A 297 -10.69 -6.96 16.21
N PRO A 298 -10.16 -8.19 16.39
CA PRO A 298 -8.95 -8.38 17.16
C PRO A 298 -7.75 -7.72 16.47
N TYR A 299 -6.84 -7.21 17.28
CA TYR A 299 -5.51 -6.82 16.88
C TYR A 299 -4.47 -7.74 17.52
N SER A 300 -3.26 -7.69 16.98
CA SER A 300 -2.11 -8.43 17.50
C SER A 300 -0.93 -7.50 17.73
N ASP A 301 -0.13 -7.86 18.73
CA ASP A 301 1.19 -7.30 18.99
C ASP A 301 2.26 -8.34 18.64
N GLY A 302 3.41 -7.89 18.12
CA GLY A 302 4.52 -8.77 17.75
C GLY A 302 4.89 -8.65 16.26
N LEU A 303 5.57 -9.66 15.73
CA LEU A 303 5.87 -9.71 14.30
C LEU A 303 4.60 -9.96 13.50
N ASP A 304 4.14 -8.93 12.80
CA ASP A 304 3.02 -9.03 11.85
C ASP A 304 3.46 -8.55 10.45
N ASP A 305 3.27 -9.39 9.42
CA ASP A 305 3.69 -9.10 8.05
C ASP A 305 2.95 -7.91 7.43
N ARG A 306 1.69 -7.62 7.83
CA ARG A 306 0.91 -6.49 7.32
C ARG A 306 1.46 -5.19 7.89
N GLY A 307 1.57 -5.14 9.22
CA GLY A 307 2.13 -4.00 9.94
C GLY A 307 3.56 -3.72 9.48
N GLY A 308 4.40 -4.74 9.42
CA GLY A 308 5.82 -4.63 9.10
C GLY A 308 6.09 -4.14 7.69
N ALA A 309 5.40 -4.72 6.71
CA ALA A 309 5.54 -4.32 5.32
C ALA A 309 5.15 -2.84 5.12
N MET A 310 4.05 -2.39 5.73
CA MET A 310 3.56 -1.02 5.60
C MET A 310 4.40 -0.03 6.41
N ALA A 311 4.87 -0.42 7.59
CA ALA A 311 5.84 0.35 8.37
C ALA A 311 7.14 0.56 7.59
N LEU A 312 7.63 -0.47 6.90
CA LEU A 312 8.86 -0.39 6.10
C LEU A 312 8.68 0.56 4.92
N TRP A 313 7.58 0.45 4.18
CA TRP A 313 7.27 1.41 3.11
C TRP A 313 7.15 2.83 3.62
N PHE A 314 6.47 3.04 4.74
CA PHE A 314 6.32 4.37 5.33
C PHE A 314 7.67 4.95 5.76
N ALA A 315 8.51 4.16 6.45
CA ALA A 315 9.84 4.58 6.88
C ALA A 315 10.74 4.95 5.69
N VAL A 316 10.72 4.15 4.61
CA VAL A 316 11.49 4.44 3.39
C VAL A 316 10.98 5.71 2.70
N GLU A 317 9.66 5.90 2.58
CA GLU A 317 9.10 7.09 1.94
C GLU A 317 9.37 8.36 2.76
N MET A 318 9.32 8.28 4.09
CA MET A 318 9.75 9.35 5.00
C MET A 318 11.22 9.69 4.80
N ALA A 319 12.09 8.68 4.71
CA ALA A 319 13.52 8.89 4.49
C ALA A 319 13.80 9.51 3.10
N ARG A 320 13.05 9.12 2.06
CA ARG A 320 13.09 9.76 0.73
C ARG A 320 12.66 11.22 0.78
N LEU A 321 11.58 11.53 1.51
CA LEU A 321 11.12 12.90 1.71
C LEU A 321 12.17 13.75 2.44
N GLU A 322 12.82 13.22 3.48
CA GLU A 322 13.91 13.92 4.20
C GLU A 322 15.15 14.14 3.32
N ALA A 323 15.46 13.19 2.44
CA ALA A 323 16.56 13.29 1.48
C ALA A 323 16.24 14.15 0.24
N GLY A 324 14.96 14.46 -0.01
CA GLY A 324 14.51 15.23 -1.17
C GLY A 324 14.58 14.47 -2.51
N VAL A 325 14.39 13.15 -2.49
CA VAL A 325 14.49 12.25 -3.67
C VAL A 325 13.21 11.49 -3.99
#